data_AF-A0A7S1D4D0-F1
#
_entry.id   AF-A0A7S1D4D0-F1
#
_cell.length_a   1.000
_cell.length_b   1.000
_cell.length_c   1.000
_cell.angle_alpha   90.00
_cell.angle_beta   90.00
_cell.angle_gamma   90.00
#
_symmetry.space_group_name_H-M   'P 1'
#
loop_
_entity.id
_entity.type
_entity.pdbx_description
1 polymer ?
#
loop_
_entity_poly.entity_id
_entity_poly.type
_entity_poly.pdbx_seq_one_letter_code
_entity_poly.pdbx_strand_id
1 'polypeptide(L)'
;PGPSITPVFVLVEITLDRFPQETGWYIEAPDGTRVVDVPSRSYNGTANVSELVALTPNMMYTIVLTDTAGDGICCGFGNGQAIVYLGQQPSLDRVLVYENGMFGFVSNHTFVPDGSQFIQLNITGAPISPTFAIPSVSLAPSVLPSMSSSPSITSVFVLVEITLDRFPQETGWYIEAPDGTRVVDVP
;
A
#
# COMPACT_ATOMS: atom_id res chain seq x y z
N PRO A 1 -13.21 16.88 -26.86
CA PRO A 1 -12.25 16.17 -25.97
C PRO A 1 -13.03 15.34 -24.95
N GLY A 2 -12.91 14.01 -25.02
CA GLY A 2 -13.49 13.13 -23.99
C GLY A 2 -12.78 13.31 -22.64
N PRO A 3 -13.32 12.76 -21.54
CA PRO A 3 -12.63 12.79 -20.25
C PRO A 3 -11.25 12.16 -20.39
N SER A 4 -10.21 12.93 -20.08
CA SER A 4 -8.84 12.43 -19.99
C SER A 4 -8.72 11.67 -18.67
N ILE A 5 -8.59 10.35 -18.74
CA ILE A 5 -8.34 9.54 -17.55
C ILE A 5 -6.85 9.68 -17.20
N THR A 6 -6.56 10.28 -16.06
CA THR A 6 -5.19 10.36 -15.55
C THR A 6 -4.81 9.01 -14.93
N PRO A 7 -3.68 8.41 -15.32
CA PRO A 7 -3.24 7.15 -14.73
C PRO A 7 -2.84 7.35 -13.26
N VAL A 8 -2.96 6.27 -12.49
CA VAL A 8 -2.41 6.14 -11.14
C VAL A 8 -1.18 5.23 -11.19
N PHE A 9 -0.20 5.50 -10.36
CA PHE A 9 0.99 4.67 -10.28
C PHE A 9 0.91 3.71 -9.09
N VAL A 10 1.37 2.49 -9.32
CA VAL A 10 1.70 1.54 -8.25
C VAL A 10 3.16 1.19 -8.33
N LEU A 11 3.80 1.01 -7.18
CA LEU A 11 5.17 0.55 -7.08
C LEU A 11 5.16 -0.90 -6.59
N VAL A 12 5.68 -1.80 -7.42
CA VAL A 12 5.88 -3.21 -7.09
C VAL A 12 7.29 -3.38 -6.57
N GLU A 13 7.46 -3.82 -5.33
CA GLU A 13 8.74 -4.20 -4.76
C GLU A 13 8.77 -5.70 -4.48
N ILE A 14 9.80 -6.38 -4.96
CA ILE A 14 9.98 -7.82 -4.76
C ILE A 14 11.39 -8.08 -4.25
N THR A 15 11.49 -8.62 -3.04
CA THR A 15 12.71 -9.25 -2.56
C THR A 15 12.72 -10.69 -3.07
N LEU A 16 13.76 -11.05 -3.80
CA LEU A 16 13.94 -12.39 -4.35
C LEU A 16 14.70 -13.27 -3.35
N ASP A 17 14.60 -14.58 -3.54
CA ASP A 17 15.30 -15.57 -2.75
C ASP A 17 16.71 -15.86 -3.35
N ARG A 18 17.34 -17.00 -3.00
CA ARG A 18 18.62 -17.39 -3.60
C ARG A 18 18.50 -17.93 -5.03
N PHE A 19 17.29 -18.15 -5.54
CA PHE A 19 17.01 -18.66 -6.88
C PHE A 19 16.15 -17.68 -7.70
N PRO A 20 16.62 -16.43 -7.89
CA PRO A 20 15.85 -15.37 -8.56
C PRO A 20 15.46 -15.70 -10.01
N GLN A 21 16.12 -16.67 -10.64
CA GLN A 21 15.79 -17.14 -11.99
C GLN A 21 14.44 -17.87 -12.06
N GLU A 22 13.90 -18.30 -10.92
CA GLU A 22 12.65 -19.07 -10.85
C GLU A 22 11.43 -18.16 -10.76
N THR A 23 11.63 -16.98 -10.18
CA THR A 23 10.58 -15.98 -10.00
C THR A 23 10.25 -15.25 -11.30
N GLY A 24 8.96 -15.20 -11.60
CA GLY A 24 8.33 -14.31 -12.59
C GLY A 24 7.08 -13.67 -11.98
N TRP A 25 6.55 -12.64 -12.61
CA TRP A 25 5.32 -12.00 -12.17
C TRP A 25 4.68 -11.15 -13.27
N TYR A 26 3.39 -10.89 -13.15
CA TYR A 26 2.66 -10.02 -14.06
C TYR A 26 1.48 -9.35 -13.34
N ILE A 27 0.95 -8.27 -13.93
CA ILE A 27 -0.29 -7.64 -13.49
C ILE A 27 -1.31 -7.75 -14.62
N GLU A 28 -2.46 -8.34 -14.32
CA GLU A 28 -3.58 -8.52 -15.22
C GLU A 28 -4.69 -7.50 -14.94
N ALA A 29 -5.19 -6.86 -15.99
CA ALA A 29 -6.34 -5.95 -15.96
C ALA A 29 -7.67 -6.74 -15.97
N PRO A 30 -8.82 -6.09 -15.64
CA PRO A 30 -10.12 -6.77 -15.65
C PRO A 30 -10.52 -7.43 -16.98
N ASP A 31 -9.96 -6.96 -18.10
CA ASP A 31 -10.22 -7.50 -19.43
C ASP A 31 -9.28 -8.67 -19.81
N GLY A 32 -8.43 -9.12 -18.89
CA GLY A 32 -7.45 -10.18 -19.08
C GLY A 32 -6.13 -9.69 -19.71
N THR A 33 -5.99 -8.39 -19.99
CA THR A 33 -4.74 -7.85 -20.56
C THR A 33 -3.66 -7.81 -19.50
N ARG A 34 -2.47 -8.36 -19.79
CA ARG A 34 -1.29 -8.17 -18.95
C ARG A 34 -0.70 -6.78 -19.20
N VAL A 35 -0.80 -5.92 -18.19
CA VAL A 35 -0.28 -4.54 -18.24
C VAL A 35 1.24 -4.52 -18.11
N VAL A 36 1.77 -5.47 -17.35
CA VAL A 36 3.19 -5.81 -17.25
C VAL A 36 3.31 -7.33 -17.18
N ASP A 37 4.37 -7.87 -17.77
CA ASP A 37 4.66 -9.31 -17.76
C ASP A 37 6.18 -9.52 -17.71
N VAL A 38 6.67 -9.94 -16.55
CA VAL A 38 8.07 -10.28 -16.32
C VAL A 38 8.18 -11.79 -16.18
N PRO A 39 8.69 -12.49 -17.21
CA PRO A 39 8.79 -13.95 -17.17
C PRO A 39 9.86 -14.41 -16.18
N SER A 40 9.81 -15.68 -15.78
CA SER A 40 10.92 -16.31 -15.08
C SER A 40 12.21 -16.25 -15.91
N ARG A 41 13.36 -16.39 -15.24
CA ARG A 41 14.72 -16.23 -15.79
C ARG A 41 15.09 -14.79 -16.17
N SER A 42 14.24 -13.81 -15.87
CA SER A 42 14.55 -12.39 -16.07
C SER A 42 15.60 -11.87 -15.10
N TYR A 43 15.77 -12.51 -13.94
CA TYR A 43 16.69 -12.07 -12.90
C TYR A 43 17.86 -13.02 -12.74
N ASN A 44 19.08 -12.47 -12.64
CA ASN A 44 20.30 -13.27 -12.43
C ASN A 44 21.20 -12.57 -11.42
N GLY A 45 21.24 -13.09 -10.18
CA GLY A 45 22.02 -12.50 -9.09
C GLY A 45 21.43 -11.22 -8.49
N THR A 46 20.21 -10.84 -8.87
CA THR A 46 19.46 -9.72 -8.29
C THR A 46 18.78 -10.19 -7.00
N ALA A 47 18.88 -9.39 -5.93
CA ALA A 47 18.20 -9.67 -4.66
C ALA A 47 16.89 -8.89 -4.48
N ASN A 48 16.77 -7.71 -5.09
CA ASN A 48 15.60 -6.85 -4.96
C ASN A 48 15.21 -6.25 -6.32
N VAL A 49 13.92 -6.16 -6.57
CA VAL A 49 13.32 -5.59 -7.77
C VAL A 49 12.36 -4.50 -7.35
N SER A 50 12.35 -3.39 -8.09
CA SER A 50 11.37 -2.33 -7.96
C SER A 50 10.87 -1.91 -9.34
N GLU A 51 9.56 -1.92 -9.55
CA GLU A 51 8.93 -1.57 -10.83
C GLU A 51 7.72 -0.66 -10.62
N LEU A 52 7.73 0.47 -11.32
CA LEU A 52 6.65 1.44 -11.27
C LEU A 52 5.71 1.23 -12.46
N VAL A 53 4.43 0.96 -12.17
CA VAL A 53 3.43 0.62 -13.19
C VAL A 53 2.31 1.65 -13.20
N ALA A 54 1.97 2.15 -14.40
CA ALA A 54 0.85 3.06 -14.61
C ALA A 54 -0.44 2.27 -14.88
N LEU A 55 -1.46 2.49 -14.06
CA LEU A 55 -2.75 1.78 -14.11
C LEU A 55 -3.91 2.77 -14.26
N THR A 56 -5.01 2.30 -14.85
CA THR A 56 -6.28 3.03 -14.83
C THR A 56 -6.84 2.99 -13.41
N PRO A 57 -7.17 4.14 -12.78
CA PRO A 57 -7.69 4.18 -11.42
C PRO A 57 -9.04 3.48 -11.28
N ASN A 58 -9.33 3.02 -10.07
CA ASN A 58 -10.61 2.43 -9.65
C ASN A 58 -11.02 1.18 -10.44
N MET A 59 -10.05 0.50 -11.07
CA MET A 59 -10.22 -0.80 -11.74
C MET A 59 -9.62 -1.92 -10.88
N MET A 60 -10.14 -3.14 -11.01
CA MET A 60 -9.65 -4.29 -10.25
C MET A 60 -8.55 -5.03 -11.01
N TYR A 61 -7.33 -4.96 -10.53
CA TYR A 61 -6.19 -5.67 -11.10
C TYR A 61 -5.85 -6.90 -10.28
N THR A 62 -5.17 -7.85 -10.92
CA THR A 62 -4.60 -9.02 -10.24
C THR A 62 -3.10 -9.02 -10.47
N ILE A 63 -2.31 -8.94 -9.39
CA ILE A 63 -0.89 -9.28 -9.46
C ILE A 63 -0.74 -10.79 -9.28
N VAL A 64 0.08 -11.40 -10.12
CA VAL A 64 0.39 -12.83 -10.08
C VAL A 64 1.89 -12.99 -9.98
N LEU A 65 2.35 -13.71 -8.95
CA LEU A 65 3.72 -14.17 -8.80
C LEU A 65 3.80 -15.64 -9.19
N THR A 66 4.87 -16.01 -9.89
CA THR A 66 5.13 -17.37 -10.33
C THR A 66 6.50 -17.80 -9.87
N ASP A 67 6.63 -19.06 -9.46
CA ASP A 67 7.89 -19.70 -9.15
C ASP A 67 7.97 -21.04 -9.87
N THR A 68 9.05 -21.27 -10.62
CA THR A 68 9.14 -22.48 -11.47
C THR A 68 9.55 -23.75 -10.71
N ALA A 69 10.16 -23.63 -9.52
CA ALA A 69 10.51 -24.78 -8.68
C ALA A 69 9.33 -25.23 -7.81
N GLY A 70 8.46 -24.30 -7.45
CA GLY A 70 7.22 -24.55 -6.71
C GLY A 70 7.40 -24.54 -5.20
N ASP A 71 8.51 -24.01 -4.70
CA ASP A 71 8.79 -23.80 -3.27
C ASP A 71 8.63 -22.33 -2.83
N GLY A 72 8.32 -21.45 -3.78
CA GLY A 72 8.07 -20.03 -3.55
C GLY A 72 9.36 -19.23 -3.45
N ILE A 73 9.26 -18.00 -2.96
CA ILE A 73 10.41 -17.08 -2.87
C ILE A 73 10.86 -16.84 -1.43
N CYS A 74 10.40 -17.64 -0.47
CA CYS A 74 10.75 -17.48 0.94
C CYS A 74 11.53 -18.66 1.50
N CYS A 75 11.87 -18.49 2.77
CA CYS A 75 12.12 -19.55 3.72
C CYS A 75 13.57 -20.10 3.63
N GLY A 76 13.78 -21.41 3.71
CA GLY A 76 15.11 -22.01 3.94
C GLY A 76 16.23 -21.57 2.99
N PHE A 77 15.86 -20.97 1.85
CA PHE A 77 16.77 -20.49 0.82
C PHE A 77 16.78 -18.96 0.65
N GLY A 78 16.02 -18.18 1.41
CA GLY A 78 16.03 -16.71 1.33
C GLY A 78 14.72 -16.12 1.84
N ASN A 79 14.73 -14.90 2.36
CA ASN A 79 13.51 -14.26 2.87
C ASN A 79 12.95 -13.30 1.81
N GLY A 80 12.53 -13.84 0.66
CA GLY A 80 11.86 -13.07 -0.36
C GLY A 80 10.39 -12.81 -0.02
N GLN A 81 9.86 -11.75 -0.58
CA GLN A 81 8.52 -11.22 -0.35
C GLN A 81 8.16 -10.27 -1.50
N ALA A 82 6.88 -9.95 -1.65
CA ALA A 82 6.43 -8.93 -2.60
C ALA A 82 5.43 -7.97 -1.97
N ILE A 83 5.57 -6.69 -2.28
CA ILE A 83 4.71 -5.61 -1.80
C ILE A 83 4.31 -4.74 -2.98
N VAL A 84 3.02 -4.39 -3.06
CA VAL A 84 2.53 -3.41 -4.03
C VAL A 84 2.05 -2.19 -3.27
N TYR A 85 2.60 -1.02 -3.59
CA TYR A 85 2.25 0.27 -3.00
C TYR A 85 1.41 1.10 -3.97
N LEU A 86 0.48 1.90 -3.44
CA LEU A 86 -0.22 2.94 -4.18
C LEU A 86 0.62 4.23 -4.16
N GLY A 87 1.31 4.53 -5.26
CA GLY A 87 2.16 5.69 -5.40
C GLY A 87 3.55 5.37 -5.95
N GLN A 88 4.53 6.21 -5.58
CA GLN A 88 5.93 6.10 -6.02
C GLN A 88 6.95 6.16 -4.85
N GLN A 89 6.50 6.30 -3.61
CA GLN A 89 7.31 6.51 -2.39
C GLN A 89 6.88 5.53 -1.28
N PRO A 90 7.54 4.37 -1.13
CA PRO A 90 7.16 3.33 -0.15
C PRO A 90 6.94 3.82 1.28
N SER A 91 7.68 4.86 1.71
CA SER A 91 7.62 5.42 3.07
C SER A 91 6.37 6.25 3.36
N LEU A 92 5.64 6.66 2.33
CA LEU A 92 4.42 7.47 2.43
C LEU A 92 3.21 6.80 1.78
N ASP A 93 3.46 5.78 0.96
CA ASP A 93 2.46 5.13 0.15
C ASP A 93 1.68 4.07 0.92
N ARG A 94 0.45 3.85 0.48
CA ARG A 94 -0.43 2.83 1.04
C ARG A 94 -0.10 1.47 0.44
N VAL A 95 0.12 0.46 1.28
CA VAL A 95 0.24 -0.94 0.84
C VAL A 95 -1.11 -1.43 0.29
N LEU A 96 -1.11 -1.93 -0.94
CA LEU A 96 -2.26 -2.55 -1.61
C LEU A 96 -2.20 -4.08 -1.55
N VAL A 97 -1.00 -4.66 -1.63
CA VAL A 97 -0.76 -6.11 -1.59
C VAL A 97 0.47 -6.38 -0.75
N TYR A 98 0.41 -7.44 0.06
CA TYR A 98 1.56 -8.03 0.74
C TYR A 98 1.55 -9.54 0.53
N GLU A 99 2.65 -10.07 0.02
CA GLU A 99 2.91 -11.49 -0.19
C GLU A 99 4.19 -11.85 0.56
N ASN A 100 4.10 -12.75 1.52
CA ASN A 100 5.22 -13.14 2.38
C ASN A 100 6.17 -14.16 1.73
N GLY A 101 5.90 -14.54 0.48
CA GLY A 101 6.74 -15.40 -0.35
C GLY A 101 6.52 -16.89 -0.16
N MET A 102 5.62 -17.29 0.74
CA MET A 102 5.32 -18.70 1.04
C MET A 102 4.19 -19.21 0.15
N PHE A 103 4.52 -19.50 -1.11
CA PHE A 103 3.61 -20.07 -2.07
C PHE A 103 4.26 -21.24 -2.83
N GLY A 104 3.46 -22.01 -3.57
CA GLY A 104 3.96 -23.07 -4.42
C GLY A 104 4.46 -22.53 -5.75
N PHE A 105 3.82 -22.93 -6.84
CA PHE A 105 4.14 -22.43 -8.18
C PHE A 105 3.58 -21.05 -8.49
N VAL A 106 2.50 -20.64 -7.82
CA VAL A 106 1.77 -19.41 -8.14
C VAL A 106 1.18 -18.82 -6.86
N SER A 107 1.24 -17.49 -6.74
CA SER A 107 0.41 -16.68 -5.83
C SER A 107 -0.31 -15.59 -6.63
N ASN A 108 -1.54 -15.25 -6.25
CA ASN A 108 -2.28 -14.16 -6.88
C ASN A 108 -3.00 -13.32 -5.83
N HIS A 109 -3.01 -12.01 -6.06
CA HIS A 109 -3.67 -11.04 -5.19
C HIS A 109 -4.39 -9.99 -6.03
N THR A 110 -5.62 -9.67 -5.67
CA THR A 110 -6.40 -8.62 -6.33
C THR A 110 -6.26 -7.30 -5.60
N PHE A 111 -6.13 -6.20 -6.32
CA PHE A 111 -6.09 -4.86 -5.74
C PHE A 111 -6.78 -3.83 -6.62
N VAL A 112 -7.15 -2.70 -6.02
CA VAL A 112 -7.74 -1.55 -6.71
C VAL A 112 -6.87 -0.32 -6.42
N PRO A 113 -6.14 0.22 -7.42
CA PRO A 113 -5.46 1.49 -7.26
C PRO A 113 -6.52 2.59 -7.33
N ASP A 114 -6.87 3.14 -6.18
CA ASP A 114 -7.81 4.26 -6.17
C ASP A 114 -7.13 5.55 -6.66
N GLY A 115 -7.94 6.47 -7.20
CA GLY A 115 -7.48 7.79 -7.67
C GLY A 115 -6.96 8.70 -6.56
N SER A 116 -6.93 8.24 -5.31
CA SER A 116 -6.45 8.99 -4.14
C SER A 116 -4.92 8.95 -4.11
N GLN A 117 -4.29 9.44 -5.18
CA GLN A 117 -2.89 9.81 -5.10
C GLN A 117 -2.77 10.86 -3.99
N PHE A 118 -1.94 10.61 -2.98
CA PHE A 118 -1.66 11.61 -1.96
C PHE A 118 -1.29 12.90 -2.67
N ILE A 119 -1.94 14.01 -2.30
CA ILE A 119 -1.53 15.33 -2.74
C ILE A 119 -0.04 15.41 -2.42
N GLN A 120 0.82 15.44 -3.45
CA GLN A 120 2.20 15.85 -3.24
C GLN A 120 2.09 17.23 -2.60
N LEU A 121 2.37 17.31 -1.30
CA LEU A 121 2.53 18.58 -0.62
C LEU A 121 3.72 19.25 -1.29
N ASN A 122 3.46 20.04 -2.32
CA ASN A 122 4.45 20.86 -2.96
C ASN A 122 4.72 22.03 -2.01
N ILE A 123 5.40 21.76 -0.89
CA ILE A 123 5.79 22.76 0.10
C ILE A 123 7.00 23.51 -0.44
N THR A 124 6.83 24.23 -1.55
CA THR A 124 7.70 25.35 -1.92
C THR A 124 7.24 26.63 -1.21
N GLY A 125 6.81 26.51 0.05
CA GLY A 125 6.44 27.63 0.89
C GLY A 125 7.67 28.17 1.60
N ALA A 126 8.14 29.36 1.18
CA ALA A 126 9.16 30.12 1.88
C ALA A 126 8.84 30.25 3.38
N PRO A 127 9.85 30.36 4.28
CA PRO A 127 9.61 30.47 5.71
C PRO A 127 8.86 31.78 6.02
N ILE A 128 7.55 31.68 6.25
CA ILE A 128 6.76 32.78 6.82
C ILE A 128 7.11 32.90 8.30
N SER A 129 7.82 33.98 8.62
CA SER A 129 8.10 34.40 9.99
C SER A 129 6.77 34.70 10.71
N PRO A 130 6.54 34.20 11.93
CA PRO A 130 5.31 34.46 12.65
C PRO A 130 5.29 35.92 13.12
N THR A 131 4.49 36.75 12.44
CA THR A 131 4.12 38.07 12.96
C THR A 131 2.89 37.90 13.84
N PHE A 132 3.07 37.95 15.16
CA PHE A 132 1.96 37.90 16.12
C PHE A 132 1.09 39.15 15.98
N ALA A 133 -0.11 39.00 15.41
CA ALA A 133 -1.17 40.00 15.51
C ALA A 133 -1.99 39.75 16.77
N ILE A 134 -2.09 40.78 17.61
CA ILE A 134 -2.86 40.77 18.86
C ILE A 134 -4.36 40.90 18.50
N PRO A 135 -5.27 40.03 18.98
CA PRO A 135 -6.69 40.16 18.68
C PRO A 135 -7.32 41.31 19.49
N SER A 136 -8.00 42.22 18.80
CA SER A 136 -8.89 43.22 19.38
C SER A 136 -10.22 42.58 19.80
N VAL A 137 -10.55 42.66 21.09
CA VAL A 137 -11.80 42.15 21.66
C VAL A 137 -12.98 42.97 21.15
N SER A 138 -13.92 42.34 20.44
CA SER A 138 -15.19 42.92 20.03
C SER A 138 -16.33 42.31 20.86
N LEU A 139 -17.03 43.15 21.62
CA LEU A 139 -18.19 42.79 22.44
C LEU A 139 -19.46 42.95 21.61
N ALA A 140 -19.86 41.91 20.88
CA ALA A 140 -21.19 41.82 20.28
C ALA A 140 -21.80 40.43 20.56
N PRO A 141 -23.00 40.34 21.17
CA PRO A 141 -23.65 39.06 21.41
C PRO A 141 -24.30 38.53 20.12
N SER A 142 -23.83 37.39 19.63
CA SER A 142 -24.43 36.68 18.50
C SER A 142 -25.33 35.56 19.03
N VAL A 143 -26.64 35.76 18.92
CA VAL A 143 -27.66 34.75 19.23
C VAL A 143 -28.03 34.04 17.92
N LEU A 144 -27.31 32.97 17.59
CA LEU A 144 -27.82 31.93 16.69
C LEU A 144 -27.04 30.62 16.89
N PRO A 145 -27.65 29.55 17.42
CA PRO A 145 -27.04 28.24 17.39
C PRO A 145 -27.15 27.71 15.95
N SER A 146 -26.02 27.69 15.23
CA SER A 146 -25.92 27.01 13.95
C SER A 146 -25.33 25.63 14.20
N MET A 147 -26.08 24.61 13.79
CA MET A 147 -25.83 23.19 13.99
C MET A 147 -24.35 22.82 13.82
N SER A 148 -23.83 22.16 14.86
CA SER A 148 -22.56 21.44 14.87
C SER A 148 -22.38 20.66 13.57
N SER A 149 -21.24 20.83 12.92
CA SER A 149 -20.75 19.84 11.95
C SER A 149 -20.86 18.47 12.60
N SER A 150 -21.62 17.58 11.95
CA SER A 150 -21.54 16.15 12.23
C SER A 150 -20.06 15.75 12.13
N PRO A 151 -19.51 14.98 13.07
CA PRO A 151 -18.12 14.56 12.97
C PRO A 151 -17.93 13.88 11.62
N SER A 152 -17.02 14.41 10.81
CA SER A 152 -16.51 13.64 9.68
C SER A 152 -15.84 12.43 10.30
N ILE A 153 -16.45 11.26 10.14
CA ILE A 153 -15.87 10.00 10.60
C ILE A 153 -14.59 9.81 9.76
N THR A 154 -13.47 10.25 10.31
CA THR A 154 -12.14 9.95 9.79
C THR A 154 -11.81 8.54 10.23
N SER A 155 -12.16 7.54 9.43
CA SER A 155 -11.53 6.24 9.49
C SER A 155 -10.07 6.42 9.08
N VAL A 156 -9.14 6.07 9.95
CA VAL A 156 -7.71 6.06 9.66
C VAL A 156 -7.32 4.61 9.37
N PHE A 157 -6.52 4.39 8.32
CA PHE A 157 -5.95 3.08 8.04
C PHE A 157 -4.73 2.87 8.94
N VAL A 158 -4.66 1.71 9.58
CA VAL A 158 -3.52 1.29 10.42
C VAL A 158 -2.85 0.10 9.75
N LEU A 159 -1.57 0.24 9.41
CA LEU A 159 -0.73 -0.87 8.97
C LEU A 159 -0.05 -1.49 10.19
N VAL A 160 -0.19 -2.81 10.36
CA VAL A 160 0.42 -3.57 11.46
C VAL A 160 1.34 -4.62 10.83
N GLU A 161 2.65 -4.44 10.99
CA GLU A 161 3.67 -5.42 10.56
C GLU A 161 4.15 -6.21 11.77
N ILE A 162 3.99 -7.54 11.74
CA ILE A 162 4.41 -8.43 12.81
C ILE A 162 5.38 -9.45 12.24
N THR A 163 6.62 -9.44 12.73
CA THR A 163 7.60 -10.49 12.43
C THR A 163 7.48 -11.58 13.49
N LEU A 164 7.12 -12.79 13.08
CA LEU A 164 6.98 -13.94 13.97
C LEU A 164 8.29 -14.73 14.05
N ASP A 165 8.49 -15.42 15.16
CA ASP A 165 9.59 -16.36 15.34
C ASP A 165 9.19 -17.77 14.89
N ARG A 166 9.90 -18.81 15.36
CA ARG A 166 9.62 -20.21 15.01
C ARG A 166 8.32 -20.76 15.61
N PHE A 167 7.62 -20.02 16.45
CA PHE A 167 6.40 -20.45 17.13
C PHE A 167 5.25 -19.43 16.94
N PRO A 168 4.82 -19.20 15.68
CA PRO A 168 3.83 -18.17 15.35
C PRO A 168 2.48 -18.36 16.05
N GLN A 169 2.11 -19.61 16.39
CA GLN A 169 0.86 -19.94 17.09
C GLN A 169 0.75 -19.39 18.53
N GLU A 170 1.81 -18.79 19.07
CA GLU A 170 1.80 -18.17 20.41
C GLU A 170 1.56 -16.66 20.37
N THR A 171 1.44 -16.06 19.18
CA THR A 171 1.30 -14.60 19.03
C THR A 171 -0.11 -14.23 18.61
N GLY A 172 -0.86 -13.64 19.55
CA GLY A 172 -2.11 -12.94 19.28
C GLY A 172 -1.95 -11.42 19.39
N TRP A 173 -2.75 -10.66 18.66
CA TRP A 173 -2.77 -9.20 18.71
C TRP A 173 -4.18 -8.65 18.53
N TYR A 174 -4.43 -7.48 19.11
CA TYR A 174 -5.71 -6.79 18.99
C TYR A 174 -5.48 -5.28 18.86
N ILE A 175 -6.43 -4.59 18.25
CA ILE A 175 -6.51 -3.13 18.27
C ILE A 175 -7.72 -2.77 19.11
N GLU A 176 -7.51 -1.99 20.15
CA GLU A 176 -8.56 -1.52 21.05
C GLU A 176 -8.81 -0.02 20.85
N ALA A 177 -10.08 0.35 20.68
CA ALA A 177 -10.52 1.74 20.66
C ALA A 177 -10.46 2.34 22.07
N PRO A 178 -10.43 3.68 22.22
CA PRO A 178 -10.37 4.33 23.54
C PRO A 178 -11.53 3.99 24.49
N ASP A 179 -12.63 3.44 23.97
CA ASP A 179 -13.79 2.97 24.73
C ASP A 179 -13.68 1.51 25.20
N GLY A 180 -12.56 0.84 24.92
CA GLY A 180 -12.31 -0.56 25.28
C GLY A 180 -12.78 -1.58 24.24
N THR A 181 -13.34 -1.14 23.11
CA THR A 181 -13.82 -2.05 22.06
C THR A 181 -12.65 -2.58 21.25
N ARG A 182 -12.49 -3.91 21.17
CA ARG A 182 -11.57 -4.53 20.21
C ARG A 182 -12.13 -4.42 18.79
N VAL A 183 -11.50 -3.58 17.97
CA VAL A 183 -11.89 -3.37 16.56
C VAL A 183 -11.21 -4.38 15.62
N VAL A 184 -10.11 -4.97 16.07
CA VAL A 184 -9.45 -6.13 15.46
C VAL A 184 -9.00 -7.05 16.58
N ASP A 185 -9.20 -8.36 16.45
CA ASP A 185 -8.76 -9.37 17.42
C ASP A 185 -8.28 -10.61 16.64
N VAL A 186 -6.98 -10.88 16.70
CA VAL A 186 -6.33 -12.02 16.08
C VAL A 186 -5.75 -12.86 17.22
N PRO A 187 -6.36 -14.02 17.55
CA PRO A 187 -5.96 -14.84 18.69
C PRO A 187 -4.64 -15.58 18.47
#